data_AF-A0AAE0UGT1-F1
#
_entry.id   AF-A0AAE0UGT1-F1
#
_cell.length_a   1.000
_cell.length_b   1.000
_cell.length_c   1.000
_cell.angle_alpha   90.00
_cell.angle_beta   90.00
_cell.angle_gamma   90.00
#
_symmetry.space_group_name_H-M   'P 1'
#
loop_
_entity.id
_entity.type
_entity.pdbx_description
1 polymer ?
#
loop_
_entity_poly.entity_id
_entity_poly.type
_entity_poly.pdbx_seq_one_letter_code
_entity_poly.pdbx_strand_id
1 'polypeptide(L)'
;MIVLSESLKVYGVPYKNPLDVPIEDVHGSSLQHLNAYPKAVMKQKLETYQKFIFVRDPFVRLISAYKDKFQSPNQIFYEMVGMYMLKKFGNVSNLPASVEQAHAQGIVPSFNNFVQYILSLLAGNDTEIDEHWRQTVHLCHPCAINYDFIGKMETIEEDAAHLLRILRVDNIVDFKPWTRSKTEQNAIKTWFSNITIEWRRKLYDVYKADFKLFGYENHDTLDDPNPENFT
;
A
#
# COMPACT_ATOMS: atom_id res chain seq x y z
N MET A 1 2.59 11.38 2.66
CA MET A 1 1.62 12.23 1.92
C MET A 1 0.36 12.36 2.77
N ILE A 2 -0.07 13.58 3.11
CA ILE A 2 -1.31 13.82 3.87
C ILE A 2 -2.28 14.53 2.94
N VAL A 3 -3.44 13.91 2.74
CA VAL A 3 -4.51 14.44 1.90
C VAL A 3 -5.61 14.98 2.80
N LEU A 4 -6.16 16.13 2.43
CA LEU A 4 -7.34 16.70 3.08
C LEU A 4 -8.58 16.19 2.36
N SER A 5 -9.53 15.68 3.13
CA SER A 5 -10.84 15.32 2.59
C SER A 5 -11.56 16.59 2.14
N GLU A 6 -11.73 16.76 0.84
CA GLU A 6 -12.72 17.65 0.29
C GLU A 6 -13.98 16.85 -0.05
N SER A 7 -15.16 17.44 0.18
CA SER A 7 -16.39 16.80 -0.25
C SER A 7 -16.46 16.84 -1.78
N LEU A 8 -16.21 15.70 -2.42
CA LEU A 8 -16.56 15.51 -3.82
C LEU A 8 -18.10 15.54 -3.94
N LYS A 9 -18.61 16.35 -4.88
CA LYS A 9 -20.04 16.63 -5.01
C LYS A 9 -20.55 16.30 -6.41
N VAL A 10 -21.74 15.73 -6.47
CA VAL A 10 -22.57 15.56 -7.66
C VAL A 10 -23.73 16.54 -7.55
N TYR A 11 -23.84 17.52 -8.44
CA TYR A 11 -24.88 18.56 -8.38
C TYR A 11 -25.00 19.28 -7.01
N GLY A 12 -23.87 19.49 -6.33
CA GLY A 12 -23.82 20.16 -5.03
C GLY A 12 -24.07 19.27 -3.81
N VAL A 13 -24.41 17.99 -4.00
CA VAL A 13 -24.55 17.00 -2.90
C VAL A 13 -23.37 16.03 -2.86
N PRO A 14 -22.89 15.60 -1.68
CA PRO A 14 -21.82 14.61 -1.59
C PRO A 14 -22.19 13.28 -2.24
N TYR A 15 -21.19 12.57 -2.78
CA TYR A 15 -21.37 11.17 -3.17
C TYR A 15 -21.81 10.34 -1.96
N LYS A 16 -22.90 9.57 -2.11
CA LYS A 16 -23.42 8.68 -1.06
C LYS A 16 -22.74 7.32 -1.07
N ASN A 17 -22.46 6.80 -2.26
CA ASN A 17 -21.75 5.57 -2.48
C ASN A 17 -20.31 5.90 -2.95
N PRO A 18 -19.27 5.53 -2.19
CA PRO A 18 -17.89 5.78 -2.57
C PRO A 18 -17.49 5.19 -3.94
N LEU A 19 -18.16 4.12 -4.40
CA LEU A 19 -17.88 3.50 -5.70
C LEU A 19 -18.37 4.32 -6.90
N ASP A 20 -19.22 5.32 -6.65
CA ASP A 20 -19.72 6.21 -7.71
C ASP A 20 -18.72 7.36 -7.98
N VAL A 21 -17.68 7.52 -7.17
CA VAL A 21 -16.65 8.53 -7.37
C VAL A 21 -15.78 8.14 -8.58
N PRO A 22 -15.64 9.01 -9.60
CA PRO A 22 -14.81 8.74 -10.76
C PRO A 22 -13.36 8.46 -10.37
N ILE A 23 -12.72 7.51 -11.05
CA ILE A 23 -11.36 7.06 -10.69
C ILE A 23 -10.32 8.16 -10.87
N GLU A 24 -10.53 9.04 -11.85
CA GLU A 24 -9.78 10.26 -12.09
C GLU A 24 -9.87 11.25 -10.92
N ASP A 25 -10.95 11.25 -10.15
CA ASP A 25 -11.10 12.09 -8.95
C ASP A 25 -10.50 11.43 -7.70
N VAL A 26 -10.28 10.11 -7.73
CA VAL A 26 -9.62 9.36 -6.65
C VAL A 26 -8.10 9.45 -6.75
N HIS A 27 -7.55 9.46 -7.98
CA HIS A 27 -6.12 9.47 -8.25
C HIS A 27 -5.60 10.74 -8.94
N GLY A 28 -6.47 11.73 -9.18
CA GLY A 28 -6.12 12.97 -9.87
C GLY A 28 -5.83 14.15 -8.94
N SER A 29 -5.77 15.35 -9.54
CA SER A 29 -5.41 16.62 -8.88
C SER A 29 -6.51 17.20 -7.98
N SER A 30 -7.64 16.52 -7.84
CA SER A 30 -8.73 16.84 -6.91
C SER A 30 -8.28 16.75 -5.45
N LEU A 31 -7.23 15.99 -5.16
CA LEU A 31 -6.72 15.80 -3.80
C LEU A 31 -5.89 17.00 -3.36
N GLN A 32 -6.35 17.68 -2.31
CA GLN A 32 -5.57 18.74 -1.69
C GLN A 32 -4.60 18.19 -0.64
N HIS A 33 -3.30 18.38 -0.91
CA HIS A 33 -2.26 17.99 0.03
C HIS A 33 -2.06 19.04 1.13
N LEU A 34 -1.83 18.58 2.36
CA LEU A 34 -1.59 19.49 3.49
C LEU A 34 -0.40 20.42 3.25
N ASN A 35 0.66 19.95 2.57
CA ASN A 35 1.86 20.73 2.29
C ASN A 35 1.66 21.85 1.24
N ALA A 36 0.50 21.91 0.57
CA ALA A 36 0.15 23.03 -0.31
C ALA A 36 -0.23 24.30 0.47
N TYR A 37 -0.41 24.22 1.79
CA TYR A 37 -0.85 25.33 2.63
C TYR A 37 0.31 26.01 3.39
N PRO A 38 0.17 27.30 3.74
CA PRO A 38 1.12 27.96 4.64
C PRO A 38 1.20 27.25 6.00
N LYS A 39 2.39 27.27 6.63
CA LYS A 39 2.67 26.56 7.90
C LYS A 39 1.64 26.83 9.01
N ALA A 40 1.16 28.07 9.14
CA ALA A 40 0.15 28.43 10.14
C ALA A 40 -1.18 27.69 9.89
N VAL A 41 -1.60 27.60 8.63
CA VAL A 41 -2.81 26.88 8.21
C VAL A 41 -2.63 25.37 8.36
N MET A 42 -1.44 24.84 8.01
CA MET A 42 -1.12 23.42 8.24
C MET A 42 -1.26 23.05 9.72
N LYS A 43 -0.67 23.86 10.60
CA LYS A 43 -0.74 23.66 12.06
C LYS A 43 -2.19 23.67 12.54
N GLN A 44 -2.95 24.69 12.17
CA GLN A 44 -4.36 24.78 12.54
C GLN A 44 -5.15 23.55 12.08
N LYS A 45 -4.96 23.10 10.83
CA LYS A 45 -5.63 21.90 10.30
C LYS A 45 -5.23 20.64 11.08
N LEU A 46 -3.95 20.45 11.37
CA LEU A 46 -3.48 19.32 12.18
C LEU A 46 -4.05 19.31 13.60
N GLU A 47 -4.25 20.49 14.19
CA GLU A 47 -4.83 20.66 15.53
C GLU A 47 -6.35 20.48 15.57
N THR A 48 -7.07 20.79 14.50
CA THR A 48 -8.54 20.89 14.51
C THR A 48 -9.26 19.82 13.70
N TYR A 49 -8.60 19.19 12.73
CA TYR A 49 -9.23 18.19 11.87
C TYR A 49 -9.13 16.80 12.49
N GLN A 50 -10.15 15.98 12.25
CA GLN A 50 -10.08 14.54 12.49
C GLN A 50 -9.07 13.93 11.50
N LYS A 51 -8.03 13.28 12.00
CA LYS A 51 -6.97 12.65 11.22
C LYS A 51 -7.10 11.15 11.34
N PHE A 52 -7.13 10.44 10.22
CA PHE A 52 -7.18 8.99 10.21
C PHE A 52 -6.26 8.41 9.14
N ILE A 53 -5.84 7.16 9.35
CA ILE A 53 -5.13 6.34 8.37
C ILE A 53 -5.69 4.94 8.37
N PHE A 54 -5.59 4.27 7.22
CA PHE A 54 -5.79 2.84 7.11
C PHE A 54 -4.46 2.18 6.79
N VAL A 55 -4.10 1.19 7.59
CA VAL A 55 -2.86 0.43 7.46
C VAL A 55 -3.15 -0.99 7.01
N ARG A 56 -2.14 -1.66 6.47
CA ARG A 56 -2.25 -3.03 5.95
C ARG A 56 -0.99 -3.77 6.33
N ASP A 57 -1.12 -5.07 6.51
CA ASP A 57 0.02 -5.94 6.74
C ASP A 57 1.10 -5.68 5.67
N PRO A 58 2.36 -5.39 6.06
CA PRO A 58 3.37 -5.01 5.10
C PRO A 58 3.59 -6.02 3.97
N PHE A 59 3.52 -7.33 4.25
CA PHE A 59 3.72 -8.36 3.23
C PHE A 59 2.50 -8.50 2.33
N VAL A 60 1.29 -8.40 2.89
CA VAL A 60 0.07 -8.32 2.08
C VAL A 60 0.10 -7.11 1.15
N ARG A 61 0.57 -5.95 1.63
CA ARG A 61 0.70 -4.74 0.82
C ARG A 61 1.68 -4.93 -0.34
N LEU A 62 2.80 -5.62 -0.12
CA LEU A 62 3.74 -5.96 -1.20
C LEU A 62 3.14 -6.89 -2.24
N ILE A 63 2.37 -7.90 -1.83
CA ILE A 63 1.64 -8.76 -2.76
C ILE A 63 0.66 -7.90 -3.57
N SER A 64 -0.12 -7.04 -2.92
CA SER A 64 -1.07 -6.15 -3.60
C SER A 64 -0.38 -5.25 -4.61
N ALA A 65 0.74 -4.62 -4.25
CA ALA A 65 1.51 -3.75 -5.12
C ALA A 65 2.03 -4.53 -6.34
N TYR A 66 2.61 -5.71 -6.13
CA TYR A 66 3.09 -6.55 -7.23
C TYR A 66 1.98 -6.90 -8.22
N LYS A 67 0.82 -7.34 -7.70
CA LYS A 67 -0.33 -7.72 -8.52
C LYS A 67 -0.85 -6.53 -9.33
N ASP A 68 -0.99 -5.38 -8.68
CA ASP A 68 -1.50 -4.16 -9.31
C ASP A 68 -0.56 -3.63 -10.39
N LYS A 69 0.76 -3.63 -10.13
CA LYS A 69 1.74 -2.99 -11.02
C LYS A 69 2.32 -3.90 -12.09
N PHE A 70 2.35 -5.23 -11.88
CA PHE A 70 3.08 -6.15 -12.76
C PHE A 70 2.30 -7.39 -13.23
N GLN A 71 1.23 -7.84 -12.55
CA GLN A 71 0.46 -8.99 -13.08
C GLN A 71 -0.36 -8.61 -14.31
N SER A 72 -0.91 -7.39 -14.32
CA SER A 72 -1.62 -6.84 -15.47
C SER A 72 -0.70 -5.90 -16.26
N PRO A 73 -0.86 -5.79 -17.59
CA PRO A 73 -0.07 -4.85 -18.39
C PRO A 73 -0.18 -3.42 -17.85
N ASN A 74 0.98 -2.83 -17.52
CA ASN A 74 1.10 -1.46 -17.05
C ASN A 74 2.38 -0.84 -17.63
N GLN A 75 2.23 -0.04 -18.68
CA GLN A 75 3.38 0.48 -19.44
C GLN A 75 4.28 1.36 -18.57
N ILE A 76 3.68 2.21 -17.72
CA ILE A 76 4.40 3.14 -16.85
C ILE A 76 5.31 2.35 -15.89
N PHE A 77 4.76 1.39 -15.15
CA PHE A 77 5.54 0.61 -14.19
C PHE A 77 6.51 -0.35 -14.87
N TYR A 78 6.16 -0.85 -16.06
CA TYR A 78 7.07 -1.65 -16.86
C TYR A 78 8.34 -0.86 -17.22
N GLU A 79 8.20 0.35 -17.75
CA GLU A 79 9.34 1.22 -18.11
C GLU A 79 10.11 1.69 -16.88
N MET A 80 9.42 2.18 -15.85
CA MET A 80 10.05 2.76 -14.67
C MET A 80 10.84 1.73 -13.85
N VAL A 81 10.29 0.52 -13.68
CA VAL A 81 10.83 -0.47 -12.72
C VAL A 81 10.88 -1.88 -13.31
N GLY A 82 9.87 -2.31 -14.05
CA GLY A 82 9.74 -3.68 -14.56
C GLY A 82 10.92 -4.12 -15.42
N MET A 83 11.36 -3.28 -16.36
CA MET A 83 12.50 -3.56 -17.23
C MET A 83 13.81 -3.68 -16.45
N TYR A 84 14.01 -2.84 -15.42
CA TYR A 84 15.17 -2.95 -14.53
C TYR A 84 15.15 -4.29 -13.79
N MET A 85 14.01 -4.67 -13.21
CA MET A 85 13.88 -5.94 -12.49
C MET A 85 14.16 -7.15 -13.39
N LEU A 86 13.63 -7.15 -14.61
CA LEU A 86 13.82 -8.22 -15.58
C LEU A 86 15.28 -8.34 -16.03
N LYS A 87 15.97 -7.22 -16.27
CA LYS A 87 17.40 -7.22 -16.62
C LYS A 87 18.26 -7.67 -15.46
N LYS A 88 18.06 -7.10 -14.27
CA LYS A 88 18.95 -7.25 -13.12
C LYS A 88 18.75 -8.56 -12.37
N PHE A 89 17.50 -8.99 -12.20
CA PHE A 89 17.13 -10.14 -11.38
C PHE A 89 16.49 -11.27 -12.20
N GLY A 90 15.97 -10.97 -13.39
CA GLY A 90 15.35 -11.95 -14.30
C GLY A 90 16.27 -12.47 -15.40
N ASN A 91 17.48 -11.91 -15.57
CA ASN A 91 18.43 -12.23 -16.64
C ASN A 91 17.84 -12.13 -18.06
N VAL A 92 16.91 -11.20 -18.29
CA VAL A 92 16.30 -10.97 -19.61
C VAL A 92 17.00 -9.83 -20.32
N SER A 93 17.78 -10.16 -21.36
CA SER A 93 18.58 -9.17 -22.11
C SER A 93 17.79 -8.43 -23.18
N ASN A 94 16.90 -9.14 -23.89
CA ASN A 94 16.10 -8.59 -25.00
C ASN A 94 14.68 -8.31 -24.52
N LEU A 95 14.46 -7.10 -24.01
CA LEU A 95 13.16 -6.68 -23.53
C LEU A 95 12.35 -6.01 -24.64
N PRO A 96 11.08 -6.42 -24.86
CA PRO A 96 10.16 -5.68 -25.70
C PRO A 96 9.95 -4.25 -25.20
N ALA A 97 9.69 -3.33 -26.13
CA ALA A 97 9.42 -1.93 -25.78
C ALA A 97 8.05 -1.73 -25.13
N SER A 98 7.05 -2.55 -25.51
CA SER A 98 5.70 -2.50 -24.96
C SER A 98 5.49 -3.61 -23.94
N VAL A 99 4.80 -3.28 -22.84
CA VAL A 99 4.42 -4.22 -21.79
C VAL A 99 3.45 -5.28 -22.32
N GLU A 100 2.59 -4.93 -23.27
CA GLU A 100 1.66 -5.87 -23.91
C GLU A 100 2.43 -6.94 -24.68
N GLN A 101 3.47 -6.55 -25.43
CA GLN A 101 4.34 -7.50 -26.12
C GLN A 101 5.12 -8.37 -25.14
N ALA A 102 5.63 -7.79 -24.04
CA ALA A 102 6.32 -8.52 -23.00
C ALA A 102 5.40 -9.57 -22.34
N HIS A 103 4.18 -9.19 -21.95
CA HIS A 103 3.19 -10.10 -21.39
C HIS A 103 2.77 -11.19 -22.37
N ALA A 104 2.57 -10.86 -23.66
CA ALA A 104 2.24 -11.85 -24.69
C ALA A 104 3.35 -12.90 -24.87
N GLN A 105 4.60 -12.55 -24.56
CA GLN A 105 5.76 -13.46 -24.58
C GLN A 105 6.01 -14.14 -23.22
N GLY A 106 5.18 -13.87 -22.20
CA GLY A 106 5.39 -14.36 -20.83
C GLY A 106 6.55 -13.69 -20.10
N ILE A 107 7.07 -12.57 -20.62
CA ILE A 107 8.15 -11.80 -20.03
C ILE A 107 7.54 -10.82 -19.01
N VAL A 108 7.35 -11.30 -17.78
CA VAL A 108 6.78 -10.53 -16.67
C VAL A 108 7.71 -10.66 -15.47
N PRO A 109 8.04 -9.56 -14.75
CA PRO A 109 8.82 -9.67 -13.51
C PRO A 109 8.12 -10.63 -12.55
N SER A 110 8.83 -11.62 -12.01
CA SER A 110 8.26 -12.50 -10.99
C SER A 110 8.19 -11.79 -9.63
N PHE A 111 7.38 -12.32 -8.70
CA PHE A 111 7.37 -11.82 -7.32
C PHE A 111 8.76 -11.93 -6.65
N ASN A 112 9.53 -12.97 -7.01
CA ASN A 112 10.93 -13.13 -6.59
C ASN A 112 11.83 -12.00 -7.12
N ASN A 113 11.63 -11.53 -8.35
CA ASN A 113 12.36 -10.36 -8.87
C ASN A 113 11.97 -9.09 -8.12
N PHE A 114 10.68 -8.95 -7.78
CA PHE A 114 10.17 -7.80 -7.03
C PHE A 114 10.72 -7.73 -5.60
N VAL A 115 10.77 -8.85 -4.87
CA VAL A 115 11.39 -8.89 -3.53
C VAL A 115 12.88 -8.54 -3.60
N GLN A 116 13.63 -9.09 -4.55
CA GLN A 116 15.05 -8.73 -4.75
C GLN A 116 15.24 -7.24 -5.05
N TYR A 117 14.36 -6.67 -5.88
CA TYR A 117 14.36 -5.26 -6.18
C TYR A 117 14.18 -4.41 -4.91
N ILE A 118 13.17 -4.71 -4.08
CA ILE A 118 12.95 -3.98 -2.82
C ILE A 118 14.18 -4.07 -1.91
N LEU A 119 14.76 -5.27 -1.76
CA LEU A 119 15.96 -5.45 -0.94
C LEU A 119 17.18 -4.69 -1.51
N SER A 120 17.24 -4.51 -2.83
CA SER A 120 18.32 -3.77 -3.49
C SER A 120 18.26 -2.26 -3.28
N LEU A 121 17.06 -1.66 -3.28
CA LEU A 121 16.87 -0.21 -3.07
C LEU A 121 17.48 0.27 -1.74
N LEU A 122 17.39 -0.58 -0.71
CA LEU A 122 17.78 -0.24 0.65
C LEU A 122 19.28 -0.41 0.88
N ALA A 123 19.95 -1.23 0.06
CA ALA A 123 21.40 -1.28 0.03
C ALA A 123 22.00 -0.07 -0.74
N GLY A 124 21.24 0.50 -1.67
CA GLY A 124 21.70 1.56 -2.57
C GLY A 124 21.58 2.99 -2.04
N ASN A 125 20.98 3.19 -0.86
CA ASN A 125 20.65 4.52 -0.32
C ASN A 125 19.71 5.34 -1.25
N ASP A 126 18.85 4.64 -2.02
CA ASP A 126 17.90 5.27 -2.93
C ASP A 126 16.88 6.13 -2.17
N THR A 127 16.77 7.40 -2.55
CA THR A 127 15.89 8.37 -1.89
C THR A 127 14.46 8.32 -2.43
N GLU A 128 14.24 7.77 -3.62
CA GLU A 128 12.95 7.73 -4.30
C GLU A 128 12.40 6.30 -4.34
N ILE A 129 11.74 5.91 -3.24
CA ILE A 129 11.02 4.63 -3.15
C ILE A 129 9.54 4.91 -3.41
N ASP A 130 8.96 4.22 -4.40
CA ASP A 130 7.54 4.31 -4.73
C ASP A 130 6.65 4.04 -3.50
N GLU A 131 5.58 4.80 -3.38
CA GLU A 131 4.66 4.75 -2.26
C GLU A 131 4.01 3.37 -2.05
N HIS A 132 3.83 2.58 -3.10
CA HIS A 132 3.18 1.26 -3.02
C HIS A 132 4.04 0.24 -2.26
N TRP A 133 5.36 0.41 -2.22
CA TRP A 133 6.27 -0.41 -1.42
C TRP A 133 7.10 0.40 -0.40
N ARG A 134 6.88 1.70 -0.24
CA ARG A 134 7.45 2.51 0.88
C ARG A 134 6.76 2.21 2.20
N GLN A 135 7.49 2.05 3.31
CA GLN A 135 6.91 1.78 4.63
C GLN A 135 5.87 2.83 5.03
N THR A 136 4.78 2.40 5.66
CA THR A 136 3.70 3.28 6.12
C THR A 136 4.18 4.30 7.13
N VAL A 137 5.10 3.93 8.05
CA VAL A 137 5.70 4.88 8.99
C VAL A 137 6.41 6.05 8.30
N HIS A 138 6.96 5.81 7.10
CA HIS A 138 7.61 6.85 6.31
C HIS A 138 6.63 7.65 5.44
N LEU A 139 5.51 7.05 5.02
CA LEU A 139 4.49 7.75 4.25
C LEU A 139 3.62 8.64 5.12
N CYS A 140 3.25 8.16 6.31
CA CYS A 140 2.23 8.77 7.15
C CYS A 140 2.80 9.43 8.40
N HIS A 141 4.07 9.19 8.76
CA HIS A 141 4.71 9.79 9.93
C HIS A 141 3.87 9.75 11.23
N PRO A 142 3.36 8.58 11.64
CA PRO A 142 2.52 8.44 12.84
C PRO A 142 3.22 8.86 14.14
N CYS A 143 4.56 8.96 14.16
CA CYS A 143 5.29 9.52 15.30
C CYS A 143 5.24 11.06 15.38
N ALA A 144 4.94 11.74 14.28
CA ALA A 144 4.85 13.21 14.19
C ALA A 144 3.40 13.70 14.11
N ILE A 145 2.46 12.82 13.76
CA ILE A 145 1.05 13.14 13.59
C ILE A 145 0.25 12.31 14.59
N ASN A 146 -0.47 13.00 15.47
CA ASN A 146 -1.40 12.36 16.39
C ASN A 146 -2.67 11.96 15.63
N TYR A 147 -2.69 10.76 15.08
CA TYR A 147 -3.87 10.22 14.42
C TYR A 147 -4.97 9.93 15.43
N ASP A 148 -6.19 10.37 15.11
CA ASP A 148 -7.37 10.21 15.94
C ASP A 148 -8.07 8.85 15.67
N PHE A 149 -7.75 8.20 14.54
CA PHE A 149 -8.19 6.85 14.21
C PHE A 149 -7.16 6.13 13.32
N ILE A 150 -6.88 4.85 13.62
CA ILE A 150 -6.04 3.98 12.79
C ILE A 150 -6.86 2.72 12.52
N GLY A 151 -7.35 2.58 11.28
CA GLY A 151 -8.06 1.39 10.81
C GLY A 151 -7.12 0.41 10.11
N LYS A 152 -7.56 -0.82 9.93
CA LYS A 152 -6.86 -1.88 9.21
C LYS A 152 -7.61 -2.29 7.95
N MET A 153 -6.87 -2.53 6.87
CA MET A 153 -7.44 -3.02 5.61
C MET A 153 -8.02 -4.43 5.76
N GLU A 154 -7.49 -5.21 6.71
CA GLU A 154 -7.99 -6.55 7.05
C GLU A 154 -9.41 -6.52 7.66
N THR A 155 -9.77 -5.42 8.34
CA THR A 155 -11.08 -5.18 9.00
C THR A 155 -11.74 -3.93 8.42
N ILE A 156 -11.53 -3.67 7.13
CA ILE A 156 -11.93 -2.41 6.48
C ILE A 156 -13.43 -2.13 6.59
N GLU A 157 -14.27 -3.17 6.58
CA GLU A 157 -15.72 -3.02 6.70
C GLU A 157 -16.11 -2.49 8.07
N GLU A 158 -15.60 -3.12 9.14
CA GLU A 158 -15.87 -2.73 10.52
C GLU A 158 -15.24 -1.37 10.85
N ASP A 159 -13.99 -1.15 10.43
CA ASP A 159 -13.23 0.05 10.74
C ASP A 159 -13.73 1.26 9.98
N ALA A 160 -14.11 1.12 8.70
CA ALA A 160 -14.75 2.21 7.96
C ALA A 160 -16.11 2.56 8.56
N ALA A 161 -16.94 1.56 8.92
CA ALA A 161 -18.22 1.81 9.56
C ALA A 161 -18.06 2.49 10.94
N HIS A 162 -17.01 2.18 11.69
CA HIS A 162 -16.72 2.87 12.94
C HIS A 162 -16.24 4.31 12.71
N LEU A 163 -15.34 4.53 11.75
CA LEU A 163 -14.86 5.85 11.39
C LEU A 163 -15.99 6.78 10.94
N LEU A 164 -16.93 6.30 10.11
CA LEU A 164 -18.07 7.11 9.66
C LEU A 164 -18.95 7.57 10.83
N ARG A 165 -19.08 6.76 11.88
CA ARG A 165 -19.78 7.13 13.14
C ARG A 165 -19.01 8.19 13.93
N ILE A 166 -17.68 8.06 14.05
CA ILE A 166 -16.83 9.09 14.68
C ILE A 166 -17.01 10.44 13.95
N LEU A 167 -17.02 10.39 12.62
CA LEU A 167 -17.22 11.55 11.75
C LEU A 167 -18.66 12.09 11.72
N ARG A 168 -19.63 11.34 12.29
CA ARG A 168 -21.07 11.66 12.29
C ARG A 168 -21.65 11.82 10.88
N VAL A 169 -21.22 10.97 9.96
CA VAL A 169 -21.66 10.94 8.56
C VAL A 169 -22.22 9.58 8.13
N ASP A 170 -22.37 8.66 9.08
CA ASP A 170 -22.97 7.33 8.89
C ASP A 170 -24.45 7.37 8.48
N ASN A 171 -25.09 8.53 8.59
CA ASN A 171 -26.45 8.78 8.09
C ASN A 171 -26.49 9.27 6.63
N ILE A 172 -25.35 9.63 6.02
CA ILE A 172 -25.27 10.19 4.66
C ILE A 172 -24.36 9.40 3.71
N VAL A 173 -23.37 8.67 4.25
CA VAL A 173 -22.43 7.85 3.48
C VAL A 173 -22.53 6.41 3.95
N ASP A 174 -22.59 5.48 2.99
CA ASP A 174 -22.62 4.04 3.26
C ASP A 174 -21.37 3.38 2.66
N PHE A 175 -20.57 2.72 3.50
CA PHE A 175 -19.43 1.94 3.04
C PHE A 175 -19.88 0.51 2.76
N LYS A 176 -20.12 0.20 1.49
CA LYS A 176 -20.54 -1.14 1.07
C LYS A 176 -19.39 -2.16 1.22
N PRO A 177 -19.70 -3.40 1.66
CA PRO A 177 -18.71 -4.47 1.81
C PRO A 177 -17.86 -4.67 0.55
N TRP A 178 -16.55 -4.67 0.70
CA TRP A 178 -15.61 -4.88 -0.40
C TRP A 178 -15.22 -6.36 -0.47
N THR A 179 -15.82 -7.08 -1.42
CA THR A 179 -15.69 -8.55 -1.56
C THR A 179 -14.27 -9.06 -1.82
N ARG A 180 -13.28 -8.21 -2.14
CA ARG A 180 -11.91 -8.63 -2.44
C ARG A 180 -10.98 -8.76 -1.22
N SER A 181 -11.28 -8.19 -0.04
CA SER A 181 -10.31 -8.16 1.08
C SER A 181 -10.10 -9.52 1.76
N LYS A 182 -11.09 -10.42 1.70
CA LYS A 182 -11.10 -11.68 2.46
C LYS A 182 -10.09 -12.74 1.95
N THR A 183 -9.40 -12.50 0.84
CA THR A 183 -8.54 -13.51 0.17
C THR A 183 -7.06 -13.41 0.56
N GLU A 184 -6.68 -12.48 1.45
CA GLU A 184 -5.29 -12.00 1.50
C GLU A 184 -4.41 -12.59 2.60
N GLN A 185 -4.95 -13.07 3.72
CA GLN A 185 -4.11 -13.68 4.77
C GLN A 185 -3.47 -15.01 4.29
N ASN A 186 -4.23 -15.84 3.57
CA ASN A 186 -3.69 -17.03 2.91
C ASN A 186 -2.76 -16.72 1.73
N ALA A 187 -2.75 -15.46 1.26
CA ALA A 187 -1.87 -15.06 0.17
C ALA A 187 -0.42 -14.99 0.64
N ILE A 188 -0.13 -14.59 1.88
CA ILE A 188 1.25 -14.53 2.38
C ILE A 188 1.95 -15.89 2.24
N LYS A 189 1.34 -16.97 2.75
CA LYS A 189 1.90 -18.33 2.63
C LYS A 189 2.16 -18.72 1.18
N THR A 190 1.20 -18.46 0.30
CA THR A 190 1.31 -18.81 -1.13
C THR A 190 2.43 -18.03 -1.82
N TRP A 191 2.44 -16.69 -1.69
CA TRP A 191 3.37 -15.82 -2.42
C TRP A 191 4.78 -15.84 -1.84
N PHE A 192 4.93 -16.04 -0.53
CA PHE A 192 6.23 -16.11 0.14
C PHE A 192 6.82 -17.52 0.26
N SER A 193 6.10 -18.55 -0.22
CA SER A 193 6.56 -19.95 -0.21
C SER A 193 7.93 -20.14 -0.89
N ASN A 194 8.16 -19.44 -2.00
CA ASN A 194 9.40 -19.54 -2.79
C ASN A 194 10.40 -18.42 -2.49
N ILE A 195 10.18 -17.63 -1.44
CA ILE A 195 11.13 -16.62 -0.95
C ILE A 195 11.95 -17.24 0.17
N THR A 196 13.28 -17.16 0.10
CA THR A 196 14.16 -17.75 1.12
C THR A 196 13.92 -17.12 2.50
N ILE A 197 14.11 -17.91 3.57
CA ILE A 197 14.00 -17.40 4.95
C ILE A 197 14.90 -16.18 5.17
N GLU A 198 16.11 -16.19 4.61
CA GLU A 198 17.03 -15.06 4.70
C GLU A 198 16.43 -13.78 4.09
N TRP A 199 15.82 -13.88 2.91
CA TRP A 199 15.20 -12.72 2.28
C TRP A 199 13.94 -12.28 3.02
N ARG A 200 13.14 -13.21 3.55
CA ARG A 200 11.97 -12.87 4.39
C ARG A 200 12.38 -12.11 5.64
N ARG A 201 13.45 -12.53 6.32
CA ARG A 201 14.02 -11.83 7.50
C ARG A 201 14.53 -10.44 7.15
N LYS A 202 15.32 -10.31 6.07
CA LYS A 202 15.77 -9.00 5.59
C LYS A 202 14.57 -8.09 5.30
N LEU A 203 13.56 -8.62 4.60
CA LEU A 203 12.35 -7.87 4.27
C LEU A 203 11.54 -7.51 5.52
N TYR A 204 11.46 -8.38 6.52
CA TYR A 204 10.88 -8.01 7.81
C TYR A 204 11.62 -6.84 8.44
N ASP A 205 12.95 -6.85 8.48
CA ASP A 205 13.72 -5.74 9.05
C ASP A 205 13.47 -4.42 8.31
N VAL A 206 13.22 -4.44 7.00
CA VAL A 206 12.80 -3.27 6.21
C VAL A 206 11.49 -2.65 6.71
N TYR A 207 10.50 -3.48 7.04
CA TYR A 207 9.15 -3.06 7.44
C TYR A 207 8.90 -3.18 8.95
N LYS A 208 9.94 -3.45 9.74
CA LYS A 208 9.85 -3.75 11.17
C LYS A 208 9.08 -2.72 11.97
N ALA A 209 9.27 -1.44 11.63
CA ALA A 209 8.56 -0.35 12.26
C ALA A 209 7.05 -0.40 11.98
N ASP A 210 6.64 -0.74 10.75
CA ASP A 210 5.22 -0.92 10.41
C ASP A 210 4.63 -2.12 11.18
N PHE A 211 5.33 -3.27 11.17
CA PHE A 211 4.89 -4.46 11.89
C PHE A 211 4.65 -4.17 13.37
N LYS A 212 5.64 -3.56 14.03
CA LYS A 212 5.58 -3.27 15.47
C LYS A 212 4.55 -2.21 15.82
N LEU A 213 4.53 -1.10 15.06
CA LEU A 213 3.67 0.03 15.41
C LEU A 213 2.19 -0.28 15.22
N PHE A 214 1.85 -1.08 14.21
CA PHE A 214 0.46 -1.39 13.87
C PHE A 214 0.01 -2.78 14.37
N GLY A 215 0.86 -3.47 15.14
CA GLY A 215 0.54 -4.76 15.75
C GLY A 215 0.23 -5.84 14.71
N TYR A 216 1.11 -6.00 13.71
CA TYR A 216 1.07 -7.10 12.77
C TYR A 216 2.01 -8.23 13.21
N GLU A 217 1.61 -9.47 12.92
CA GLU A 217 2.42 -10.65 13.20
C GLU A 217 3.67 -10.68 12.31
N ASN A 218 4.77 -11.23 12.83
CA ASN A 218 5.97 -11.45 12.05
C ASN A 218 5.82 -12.71 11.18
N HIS A 219 6.03 -12.56 9.87
CA HIS A 219 5.91 -13.64 8.88
C HIS A 219 7.28 -14.20 8.46
N ASP A 220 8.33 -14.04 9.25
CA ASP A 220 9.67 -14.54 8.90
C ASP A 220 9.80 -16.08 9.01
N THR A 221 8.96 -16.71 9.83
CA THR A 221 8.92 -18.15 10.08
C THR A 221 7.60 -18.79 9.63
N LEU A 222 7.11 -18.46 8.43
CA LEU A 222 5.90 -19.07 7.84
C LEU A 222 5.93 -20.60 7.77
N ASP A 223 7.12 -21.20 7.84
CA ASP A 223 7.37 -22.64 7.75
C ASP A 223 7.82 -23.27 9.09
N ASP A 224 7.85 -22.53 10.21
CA ASP A 224 8.25 -23.08 11.50
C ASP A 224 7.05 -23.80 12.17
N PRO A 225 7.10 -25.13 12.34
CA PRO A 225 6.02 -25.87 12.97
C PRO A 225 5.93 -25.63 14.49
N ASN A 226 6.84 -24.87 15.11
CA ASN A 226 6.91 -24.73 16.56
C ASN A 226 6.72 -23.26 17.04
N PRO A 227 5.51 -22.89 17.50
CA PRO A 227 5.19 -21.51 17.89
C PRO A 227 5.81 -21.05 19.23
N GLU A 228 6.65 -21.85 19.87
CA GLU A 228 7.26 -21.51 21.17
C GLU A 228 8.52 -20.63 21.06
N ASN A 229 9.04 -20.38 19.85
CA ASN A 229 10.21 -19.52 19.65
C ASN A 229 9.87 -18.02 19.55
N PHE A 230 8.61 -17.63 19.78
CA PHE A 230 8.14 -16.25 19.76
C PHE A 230 8.13 -15.64 21.17
N THR A 231 9.30 -15.47 21.79
CA THR A 231 9.48 -14.64 22.99
C THR A 231 10.68 -13.73 22.85
#